data_AF-A0A0C3JET2-F1
#
_entry.id   AF-A0A0C3JET2-F1
#
_cell.length_a   1.000
_cell.length_b   1.000
_cell.length_c   1.000
_cell.angle_alpha   90.00
_cell.angle_beta   90.00
_cell.angle_gamma   90.00
#
_symmetry.space_group_name_H-M   'P 1'
#
loop_
_entity.id
_entity.type
_entity.pdbx_description
1 polymer ?
#
loop_
_entity_poly.entity_id
_entity_poly.type
_entity_poly.pdbx_seq_one_letter_code
_entity_poly.pdbx_strand_id
1 'polypeptide(L)'
;MYIFLADFVLQDIVCAANVQHNCVDSQCTVSGTKKIQQECLHTTWTAPTVKHKSMCEYLLNVYSIHNYKYIQELVPENLHCTPLHVSNVLEAQKSAVSQMNASKAAKSALTKGHSTV
;
A
#
# COMPACT_ATOMS: atom_id res chain seq x y z
N MET A 1 14.33 16.39 16.73
CA MET A 1 15.36 15.60 17.44
C MET A 1 15.91 14.60 16.43
N TYR A 2 16.97 14.98 15.73
CA TYR A 2 17.64 14.14 14.74
C TYR A 2 18.57 13.20 15.50
N ILE A 3 18.21 11.92 15.60
CA ILE A 3 19.16 10.91 16.08
C ILE A 3 19.90 10.41 14.84
N PHE A 4 21.11 10.94 14.68
CA PHE A 4 22.19 10.33 13.92
C PHE A 4 22.40 8.90 14.43
N LEU A 5 22.13 7.90 13.60
CA LEU A 5 22.72 6.58 13.77
C LEU A 5 24.06 6.61 13.04
N ALA A 6 25.11 6.88 13.80
CA ALA A 6 26.48 6.63 13.39
C ALA A 6 26.68 5.11 13.24
N ASP A 7 27.32 4.73 12.14
CA ASP A 7 28.04 3.46 11.92
C ASP A 7 27.23 2.15 11.96
N PHE A 8 26.11 2.08 11.24
CA PHE A 8 25.56 0.78 10.82
C PHE A 8 26.28 0.33 9.55
N VAL A 9 27.22 -0.61 9.68
CA VAL A 9 27.83 -1.24 8.50
C VAL A 9 26.73 -2.08 7.83
N LEU A 10 26.40 -1.77 6.57
CA LEU A 10 25.40 -2.51 5.77
C LEU A 10 25.65 -4.02 5.68
N GLN A 11 26.82 -4.48 6.11
CA GLN A 11 27.25 -5.89 6.13
C GLN A 11 26.49 -6.74 7.15
N ASP A 12 25.84 -6.13 8.16
CA ASP A 12 25.06 -6.87 9.17
C ASP A 12 23.57 -7.04 8.81
N ILE A 13 23.11 -6.44 7.70
CA ILE A 13 21.71 -6.58 7.24
C ILE A 13 21.61 -7.75 6.27
N VAL A 14 20.96 -8.83 6.71
CA VAL A 14 20.69 -9.99 5.84
C VAL A 14 19.60 -9.69 4.82
N CYS A 15 18.49 -9.07 5.24
CA CYS A 15 17.39 -8.72 4.35
C CYS A 15 16.49 -7.60 4.90
N ALA A 16 15.72 -6.96 4.03
CA ALA A 16 14.68 -6.01 4.40
C ALA A 16 13.29 -6.66 4.33
N ALA A 17 12.51 -6.51 5.41
CA ALA A 17 11.13 -6.98 5.47
C ALA A 17 10.15 -5.89 5.00
N ASN A 18 9.14 -6.28 4.23
CA ASN A 18 8.03 -5.40 3.88
C ASN A 18 6.88 -5.64 4.86
N VAL A 19 6.67 -4.68 5.75
CA VAL A 19 5.64 -4.72 6.79
C VAL A 19 4.60 -3.64 6.50
N GLN A 20 3.33 -4.01 6.52
CA GLN A 20 2.20 -3.12 6.25
C GLN A 20 1.25 -3.13 7.44
N HIS A 21 0.65 -1.98 7.78
CA HIS A 21 -0.33 -1.92 8.86
C HIS A 21 -1.62 -2.65 8.45
N ASN A 22 -2.20 -3.46 9.34
CA ASN A 22 -3.47 -4.13 9.09
C ASN A 22 -4.64 -3.14 9.24
N CYS A 23 -4.78 -2.26 8.26
CA CYS A 23 -5.74 -1.16 8.31
C CYS A 23 -7.20 -1.63 8.33
N VAL A 24 -7.47 -2.81 7.76
CA VAL A 24 -8.81 -3.38 7.63
C VAL A 24 -9.33 -3.78 9.00
N ASP A 25 -8.61 -4.64 9.70
CA ASP A 25 -9.02 -5.13 11.02
C ASP A 25 -8.92 -4.03 12.07
N SER A 26 -7.91 -3.16 11.96
CA SER A 26 -7.77 -2.00 12.83
C SER A 26 -8.80 -0.88 12.56
N GLN A 27 -9.59 -0.97 11.48
CA GLN A 27 -10.60 0.03 11.06
C GLN A 27 -10.01 1.45 11.02
N CYS A 28 -8.89 1.62 10.33
CA CYS A 28 -8.24 2.92 10.19
C CYS A 28 -9.11 3.87 9.36
N THR A 29 -9.05 5.17 9.69
CA THR A 29 -9.90 6.16 9.01
C THR A 29 -9.13 6.93 7.96
N VAL A 30 -9.80 7.28 6.87
CA VAL A 30 -9.25 8.22 5.88
C VAL A 30 -9.33 9.63 6.48
N SER A 31 -8.20 10.33 6.60
CA SER A 31 -8.14 11.63 7.29
C SER A 31 -7.71 12.81 6.41
N GLY A 32 -7.35 12.56 5.15
CA GLY A 32 -6.91 13.61 4.25
C GLY A 32 -6.53 13.11 2.87
N THR A 33 -5.84 13.96 2.11
CA THR A 33 -5.31 13.64 0.79
C THR A 33 -3.83 14.02 0.70
N LYS A 34 -3.03 13.21 0.00
CA LYS A 34 -1.61 13.48 -0.26
C LYS A 34 -1.37 13.54 -1.77
N LYS A 35 -0.48 14.41 -2.22
CA LYS A 35 -0.03 14.40 -3.62
C LYS A 35 0.77 13.13 -3.90
N ILE A 36 0.49 12.50 -5.03
CA ILE A 36 1.21 11.33 -5.50
C ILE A 36 2.50 11.81 -6.15
N GLN A 37 3.62 11.18 -5.80
CA GLN A 37 4.86 11.32 -6.55
C GLN A 37 5.06 10.08 -7.42
N GLN A 38 5.52 10.28 -8.64
CA GLN A 38 5.93 9.20 -9.55
C GLN A 38 7.36 9.50 -9.98
N GLU A 39 8.27 8.54 -9.78
CA GLU A 39 9.66 8.66 -10.25
C GLU A 39 10.31 10.01 -9.88
N CYS A 40 10.11 10.42 -8.62
CA CYS A 40 10.57 11.70 -8.04
C CYS A 40 9.91 12.98 -8.59
N LEU A 41 8.95 12.88 -9.51
CA LEU A 41 8.17 14.01 -9.99
C LEU A 41 6.87 14.16 -9.18
N HIS A 42 6.61 15.40 -8.76
CA HIS A 42 5.32 15.76 -8.18
C HIS A 42 4.25 15.69 -9.26
N THR A 43 3.27 14.83 -9.06
CA THR A 43 2.11 14.79 -9.93
C THR A 43 1.04 15.74 -9.41
N THR A 44 0.10 16.11 -10.27
CA THR A 44 -1.13 16.80 -9.88
C THR A 44 -2.13 15.88 -9.17
N TRP A 45 -1.83 14.59 -9.08
CA TRP A 45 -2.75 13.59 -8.57
C TRP A 45 -2.70 13.52 -7.05
N THR A 46 -3.85 13.31 -6.43
CA THR A 46 -3.96 13.16 -4.98
C THR A 46 -4.57 11.81 -4.62
N ALA A 47 -4.00 11.15 -3.62
CA ALA A 47 -4.51 9.91 -3.04
C ALA A 47 -5.07 10.16 -1.62
N PRO A 48 -6.09 9.42 -1.17
CA PRO A 48 -6.52 9.44 0.22
C PRO A 48 -5.38 9.04 1.14
N THR A 49 -5.28 9.69 2.29
CA THR A 49 -4.30 9.36 3.33
C THR A 49 -5.01 8.68 4.49
N VAL A 50 -4.55 7.48 4.82
CA VAL A 50 -5.05 6.69 5.94
C VAL A 50 -4.38 7.19 7.23
N LYS A 51 -5.20 7.50 8.24
CA LYS A 51 -4.76 7.73 9.61
C LYS A 51 -4.80 6.40 10.36
N HIS A 52 -3.62 5.85 10.58
CA HIS A 52 -3.49 4.60 11.33
C HIS A 52 -3.84 4.81 12.80
N LYS A 53 -4.57 3.86 13.37
CA LYS A 53 -4.73 3.76 14.83
C LYS A 53 -3.44 3.18 15.42
N SER A 54 -3.19 3.43 16.70
CA SER A 54 -2.00 2.95 17.43
C SER A 54 -1.99 1.44 17.73
N MET A 55 -2.80 0.65 17.04
CA MET A 55 -2.83 -0.80 17.20
C MET A 55 -1.62 -1.43 16.50
N CYS A 56 -0.96 -2.36 17.19
CA CYS A 56 0.26 -3.02 16.73
C CYS A 56 -0.05 -4.26 15.89
N GLU A 57 -0.97 -4.14 14.93
CA GLU A 57 -1.33 -5.21 14.01
C GLU A 57 -0.73 -4.94 12.64
N TYR A 58 0.13 -5.85 12.19
CA TYR A 58 0.87 -5.68 10.96
C TYR A 58 0.85 -6.97 10.13
N LEU A 59 0.82 -6.79 8.83
CA LEU A 59 0.94 -7.82 7.82
C LEU A 59 2.39 -7.81 7.30
N LEU A 60 3.07 -8.94 7.47
CA LEU A 60 4.41 -9.16 6.92
C LEU A 60 4.28 -9.83 5.54
N ASN A 61 4.81 -9.20 4.50
CA ASN A 61 4.90 -9.84 3.19
C ASN A 61 6.06 -10.85 3.18
N VAL A 62 5.74 -12.10 3.51
CA VAL A 62 6.70 -13.20 3.49
C VAL A 62 7.23 -13.42 2.06
N TYR A 63 6.37 -13.31 1.05
CA TYR A 63 6.68 -13.53 -0.37
C TYR A 63 7.35 -12.34 -1.07
N SER A 64 8.21 -11.60 -0.36
CA SER A 64 9.00 -10.53 -0.95
C SER A 64 9.96 -11.07 -2.01
N ILE A 65 9.95 -10.50 -3.22
CA ILE A 65 10.65 -11.00 -4.41
C ILE A 65 12.13 -11.34 -4.14
N HIS A 66 12.83 -10.50 -3.39
CA HIS A 66 14.27 -10.65 -3.15
C HIS A 66 14.61 -11.35 -1.84
N ASN A 67 13.68 -11.38 -0.88
CA ASN A 67 13.98 -11.74 0.51
C ASN A 67 13.13 -12.91 1.04
N TYR A 68 12.31 -13.52 0.18
CA TYR A 68 11.36 -14.57 0.57
C TYR A 68 12.01 -15.70 1.37
N LYS A 69 13.14 -16.25 0.89
CA LYS A 69 13.82 -17.37 1.56
C LYS A 69 14.15 -17.04 3.03
N TYR A 70 14.78 -15.89 3.25
CA TYR A 70 15.18 -15.46 4.60
C TYR A 70 13.97 -15.19 5.50
N ILE A 71 12.94 -14.53 4.97
CA ILE A 71 11.76 -14.19 5.76
C ILE A 71 10.94 -15.45 6.08
N GLN A 72 10.80 -16.36 5.11
CA GLN A 72 10.03 -17.59 5.30
C GLN A 72 10.66 -18.52 6.34
N GLU A 73 11.98 -18.69 6.33
CA GLU A 73 12.71 -19.51 7.32
C GLU A 73 12.60 -18.94 8.75
N LEU A 74 12.43 -17.62 8.89
CA LEU A 74 12.32 -16.95 10.19
C LEU A 74 10.90 -16.91 10.76
N VAL A 75 9.87 -17.01 9.92
CA VAL A 75 8.47 -16.85 10.35
C VAL A 75 7.88 -18.21 10.72
N PRO A 76 7.49 -18.43 11.99
CA PRO A 76 6.83 -19.65 12.44
C PRO A 76 5.60 -19.99 11.60
N GLU A 77 5.41 -21.27 11.27
CA GLU A 77 4.29 -21.76 10.44
C GLU A 77 2.92 -21.30 10.94
N ASN A 78 2.72 -21.20 12.26
CA ASN A 78 1.46 -20.76 12.86
C ASN A 78 1.13 -19.27 12.65
N LEU A 79 2.08 -18.47 12.16
CA LEU A 79 1.88 -17.07 11.77
C LEU A 79 1.66 -16.93 10.26
N HIS A 80 1.78 -18.00 9.49
CA HIS A 80 1.41 -17.98 8.08
C HIS A 80 -0.10 -18.00 7.99
N CYS A 81 -0.67 -16.86 7.62
CA CYS A 81 -2.06 -16.78 7.22
C CYS A 81 -2.13 -16.87 5.70
N THR A 82 -3.05 -17.68 5.18
CA THR A 82 -3.39 -17.62 3.75
C THR A 82 -3.85 -16.21 3.44
N PRO A 83 -3.18 -15.48 2.53
CA PRO A 83 -3.50 -14.09 2.28
C PRO A 83 -4.94 -13.99 1.77
N LEU A 84 -5.66 -13.00 2.30
CA LEU A 84 -6.95 -12.46 1.86
C LEU A 84 -7.59 -13.29 0.73
N HIS A 85 -8.30 -14.35 1.12
CA HIS A 85 -8.97 -15.23 0.16
C HIS A 85 -10.11 -14.44 -0.49
N VAL A 86 -9.91 -14.02 -1.73
CA VAL A 86 -10.99 -13.43 -2.53
C VAL A 86 -11.91 -14.57 -2.97
N SER A 87 -12.96 -14.82 -2.20
CA SER A 87 -13.88 -15.94 -2.40
C SER A 87 -14.53 -15.93 -3.78
N ASN A 88 -14.67 -14.75 -4.40
CA ASN A 88 -15.19 -14.59 -5.75
C ASN A 88 -14.33 -13.61 -6.55
N VAL A 89 -13.26 -14.15 -7.14
CA VAL A 89 -12.29 -13.39 -7.93
C VAL A 89 -12.97 -12.65 -9.09
N LEU A 90 -13.96 -13.26 -9.74
CA LEU A 90 -14.66 -12.67 -10.88
C LEU A 90 -15.43 -11.40 -10.48
N GLU A 91 -16.14 -11.43 -9.36
CA GLU A 91 -16.87 -10.26 -8.86
C GLU A 91 -15.92 -9.15 -8.39
N ALA A 92 -14.80 -9.51 -7.76
CA ALA A 92 -13.77 -8.54 -7.40
C ALA A 92 -13.16 -7.87 -8.65
N GLN A 93 -12.89 -8.64 -9.71
CA GLN A 93 -12.40 -8.12 -10.99
C GLN A 93 -13.44 -7.22 -11.66
N LYS A 94 -14.71 -7.64 -11.76
CA LYS A 94 -15.80 -6.82 -12.31
C LYS A 94 -15.95 -5.50 -11.56
N SER A 95 -15.92 -5.54 -10.22
CA SER A 95 -15.98 -4.35 -9.38
C SER A 95 -14.79 -3.42 -9.63
N ALA A 96 -13.57 -3.95 -9.70
CA ALA A 96 -12.37 -3.18 -10.00
C ALA A 96 -12.45 -2.52 -11.40
N VAL A 97 -12.89 -3.26 -12.42
CA VAL A 97 -13.08 -2.73 -13.78
C VAL A 97 -14.14 -1.62 -13.81
N SER A 98 -15.27 -1.83 -13.13
CA SER A 98 -16.32 -0.82 -13.02
C SER A 98 -15.81 0.47 -12.36
N GLN A 99 -15.06 0.34 -11.26
CA GLN A 99 -14.44 1.48 -10.57
C GLN A 99 -13.42 2.21 -11.46
N MET A 100 -12.59 1.47 -12.22
CA MET A 100 -11.65 2.06 -13.16
C MET A 100 -12.36 2.83 -14.28
N ASN A 101 -13.45 2.27 -14.82
CA ASN A 101 -14.24 2.91 -15.87
C ASN A 101 -14.97 4.15 -15.36
N ALA A 102 -15.60 4.07 -14.18
CA ALA A 102 -16.23 5.22 -13.53
C ALA A 102 -15.22 6.34 -13.26
N SER A 103 -14.02 5.98 -12.79
CA SER A 103 -12.92 6.93 -12.56
C SER A 103 -12.41 7.57 -13.86
N LYS A 104 -12.39 6.82 -14.98
CA LYS A 104 -12.06 7.36 -16.30
C LYS A 104 -13.14 8.31 -16.82
N ALA A 105 -14.42 7.94 -16.68
CA ALA A 105 -15.55 8.77 -17.11
C ALA A 105 -15.65 10.08 -16.32
N ALA A 106 -15.43 10.04 -15.00
CA ALA A 106 -15.38 11.23 -14.16
C ALA A 106 -14.26 12.19 -14.59
N LYS A 107 -13.09 11.66 -14.98
CA LYS A 107 -11.97 12.47 -15.48
C LYS A 107 -12.26 13.10 -16.85
N SER A 108 -12.86 12.35 -17.78
CA SER A 108 -13.18 12.87 -19.11
C SER A 108 -14.26 13.96 -19.08
N ALA A 109 -15.19 13.87 -18.12
CA ALA A 109 -16.21 14.90 -17.88
C ALA A 109 -15.59 16.21 -17.33
N LEU A 110 -14.60 16.14 -16.43
CA LEU A 110 -13.89 17.33 -15.93
C LEU A 110 -13.08 18.05 -17.01
N THR A 111 -12.45 17.31 -17.93
CA THR A 111 -11.65 17.90 -19.02
C THR A 111 -12.48 18.60 -20.11
N LYS A 112 -13.78 18.27 -20.26
CA LYS A 112 -14.63 18.88 -21.29
C LYS A 112 -15.28 20.21 -20.89
N GLY A 113 -15.16 20.63 -19.61
CA GLY A 113 -15.77 21.86 -19.10
C GLY A 113 -14.88 23.11 -19.11
N HIS A 114 -13.62 23.04 -19.54
CA HIS A 114 -12.65 24.14 -19.45
C HIS A 114 -12.28 24.79 -20.81
N SER A 115 -13.09 24.60 -21.85
CA SER A 115 -12.92 25.30 -23.13
C SER A 115 -14.22 25.96 -23.57
N THR A 116 -14.60 27.02 -22.85
CA THR A 116 -15.46 28.10 -23.36
C THR A 116 -15.31 29.30 -22.43
N VAL A 117 -14.33 30.15 -22.71
CA VAL A 117 -14.41 31.63 -22.62
C VAL A 117 -13.58 32.17 -23.78
#